data_AF-A0A1J7BMB1-F1
#
_entry.id   AF-A0A1J7BMB1-F1
#
_cell.length_a   1.000
_cell.length_b   1.000
_cell.length_c   1.000
_cell.angle_alpha   90.00
_cell.angle_beta   90.00
_cell.angle_gamma   90.00
#
_symmetry.space_group_name_H-M   'P 1'
#
loop_
_entity.id
_entity.type
_entity.pdbx_description
1 polymer ?
#
loop_
_entity_poly.entity_id
_entity_poly.type
_entity_poly.pdbx_seq_one_letter_code
_entity_poly.pdbx_strand_id
1 'polypeptide(L)'
;MRKDNPFRIRSIYVGLKPQEYQQFEQQYKNSTCRNMSEFIRKVLFQKPLTLFYRNKSIDDFIEEAAVLNQQINALKDLMACPRPSVCRDYENCRDKDLLVQTRALSLRMEEIKLQLEKITLKWLQ
;
A
#
# COMPACT_ATOMS: atom_id res chain seq x y z
N MET A 1 -36.16 -13.42 29.16
CA MET A 1 -35.66 -13.19 27.79
C MET A 1 -36.13 -14.35 26.92
N ARG A 2 -36.85 -14.09 25.83
CA ARG A 2 -37.33 -15.14 24.91
C ARG A 2 -36.10 -15.76 24.23
N LYS A 3 -35.97 -17.09 24.27
CA LYS A 3 -34.92 -17.82 23.55
C LYS A 3 -35.11 -17.56 22.05
N ASP A 4 -34.17 -16.87 21.44
CA ASP A 4 -34.10 -16.76 19.98
C ASP A 4 -33.91 -18.17 19.41
N ASN A 5 -34.85 -18.60 18.57
CA ASN A 5 -34.76 -19.88 17.90
C ASN A 5 -33.55 -19.85 16.93
N PRO A 6 -32.54 -20.74 17.07
CA PRO A 6 -31.38 -20.74 16.19
C PRO A 6 -31.73 -21.14 14.74
N PHE A 7 -32.90 -21.76 14.54
CA PHE A 7 -33.35 -22.22 13.23
C PHE A 7 -34.00 -21.09 12.43
N ARG A 8 -33.55 -20.95 11.18
CA ARG A 8 -34.10 -19.98 10.23
C ARG A 8 -35.42 -20.53 9.67
N ILE A 9 -36.53 -19.89 9.99
CA ILE A 9 -37.89 -20.41 9.77
C ILE A 9 -38.47 -19.98 8.42
N ARG A 10 -38.02 -18.84 7.86
CA ARG A 10 -38.59 -18.25 6.63
C ARG A 10 -37.53 -17.95 5.59
N SER A 11 -37.86 -18.26 4.34
CA SER A 11 -37.07 -17.95 3.14
C SER A 11 -37.70 -16.79 2.38
N ILE A 12 -36.85 -15.92 1.83
CA ILE A 12 -37.25 -14.80 0.97
C ILE A 12 -36.68 -15.10 -0.41
N TYR A 13 -37.53 -15.16 -1.42
CA TYR A 13 -37.13 -15.29 -2.83
C TYR A 13 -37.32 -13.95 -3.52
N VAL A 14 -36.26 -13.43 -4.13
CA VAL A 14 -36.27 -12.16 -4.87
C VAL A 14 -35.77 -12.46 -6.29
N GLY A 15 -36.58 -12.11 -7.29
CA GLY A 15 -36.16 -12.17 -8.68
C GLY A 15 -35.26 -10.98 -8.98
N LEU A 16 -34.06 -11.24 -9.52
CA LEU A 16 -33.10 -10.21 -9.92
C LEU A 16 -32.92 -10.28 -11.44
N LYS A 17 -32.76 -9.13 -12.07
CA LYS A 17 -32.29 -9.07 -13.47
C LYS A 17 -30.83 -9.54 -13.54
N PRO A 18 -30.37 -10.03 -14.71
CA PRO A 18 -28.99 -10.50 -14.87
C PRO A 18 -27.92 -9.45 -14.47
N GLN A 19 -28.17 -8.18 -14.78
CA GLN A 19 -27.27 -7.06 -14.45
C GLN A 19 -27.19 -6.82 -12.93
N GLU A 20 -28.33 -6.88 -12.24
CA GLU A 20 -28.42 -6.71 -10.79
C GLU A 20 -27.73 -7.88 -10.08
N TYR A 21 -27.87 -9.10 -10.62
CA TYR A 21 -27.19 -10.27 -10.10
C TYR A 21 -25.66 -10.18 -10.25
N GLN A 22 -25.16 -9.68 -11.38
CA GLN A 22 -23.72 -9.48 -11.58
C GLN A 22 -23.13 -8.46 -10.61
N GLN A 23 -23.80 -7.32 -10.40
CA GLN A 23 -23.39 -6.32 -9.41
C GLN A 23 -23.35 -6.92 -8.01
N PHE A 24 -24.37 -7.70 -7.66
CA PHE A 24 -24.47 -8.38 -6.39
C PHE A 24 -23.35 -9.42 -6.19
N GLU A 25 -23.03 -10.19 -7.23
CA GLU A 25 -21.94 -11.17 -7.21
C GLU A 25 -20.57 -10.49 -7.04
N GLN A 26 -20.34 -9.35 -7.70
CA GLN A 26 -19.13 -8.56 -7.53
C GLN A 26 -18.99 -8.04 -6.08
N GLN A 27 -20.07 -7.50 -5.51
CA GLN A 27 -20.06 -7.04 -4.11
C GLN A 27 -19.82 -8.19 -3.13
N TYR A 28 -20.39 -9.37 -3.39
CA TYR A 28 -20.15 -10.57 -2.60
C TYR A 28 -18.68 -10.99 -2.66
N LYS A 29 -18.08 -11.07 -3.86
CA LYS A 29 -16.66 -11.41 -4.07
C LYS A 29 -15.72 -10.43 -3.36
N ASN A 30 -16.11 -9.16 -3.31
CA ASN A 30 -15.35 -8.11 -2.62
C ASN A 30 -15.63 -8.07 -1.11
N SER A 31 -16.47 -8.95 -0.56
CA SER A 31 -16.78 -8.99 0.87
C SER A 31 -16.02 -10.11 1.58
N THR A 32 -15.79 -9.96 2.89
CA THR A 32 -15.19 -11.03 3.73
C THR A 32 -16.16 -12.19 4.04
N CYS A 33 -17.32 -12.28 3.40
CA CYS A 33 -18.33 -13.30 3.71
C CYS A 33 -18.03 -14.63 3.00
N ARG A 34 -18.12 -15.75 3.72
CA ARG A 34 -17.89 -17.10 3.15
C ARG A 34 -19.05 -17.62 2.31
N ASN A 35 -20.27 -17.13 2.61
CA ASN A 35 -21.51 -17.60 2.00
C ASN A 35 -22.36 -16.44 1.52
N MET A 36 -22.97 -16.58 0.33
CA MET A 36 -23.89 -15.58 -0.25
C MET A 36 -25.05 -15.24 0.69
N SER A 37 -25.59 -16.26 1.36
CA SER A 37 -26.66 -16.13 2.36
C SER A 37 -26.28 -15.29 3.60
N GLU A 38 -24.99 -15.26 3.94
CA GLU A 38 -24.49 -14.45 5.05
C GLU A 38 -24.32 -13.00 4.61
N PHE A 39 -23.80 -12.79 3.40
CA PHE A 39 -23.68 -11.47 2.79
C PHE A 39 -25.06 -10.78 2.67
N ILE A 40 -26.06 -11.46 2.12
CA ILE A 40 -27.45 -10.93 2.00
C ILE A 40 -27.99 -10.53 3.37
N ARG A 41 -27.77 -11.34 4.41
CA ARG A 41 -28.22 -10.99 5.76
C ARG A 41 -27.54 -9.76 6.30
N LYS A 42 -26.22 -9.65 6.11
CA LYS A 42 -25.49 -8.46 6.59
C LYS A 42 -25.95 -7.20 5.86
N VAL A 43 -26.18 -7.28 4.55
CA VAL A 43 -26.78 -6.18 3.76
C VAL A 43 -28.18 -5.82 4.27
N LEU A 44 -29.09 -6.80 4.40
CA LEU A 44 -30.48 -6.58 4.83
C LEU A 44 -30.60 -6.00 6.24
N PHE A 45 -29.74 -6.45 7.16
CA PHE A 45 -29.75 -6.00 8.56
C PHE A 45 -28.74 -4.89 8.84
N GLN A 46 -28.19 -4.25 7.80
CA GLN A 46 -27.20 -3.16 7.91
C GLN A 46 -26.05 -3.47 8.88
N LYS A 47 -25.65 -4.74 8.95
CA LYS A 47 -24.50 -5.15 9.75
C LYS A 47 -23.22 -4.69 9.05
N PRO A 48 -22.17 -4.30 9.79
CA PRO A 48 -20.92 -3.87 9.20
C PRO A 48 -20.37 -4.96 8.27
N LEU A 49 -20.20 -4.59 7.00
CA LEU A 49 -19.55 -5.41 5.99
C LEU A 49 -18.15 -4.87 5.80
N THR A 50 -17.15 -5.69 6.13
CA THR A 50 -15.78 -5.41 5.71
C THR A 50 -15.68 -5.73 4.23
N LEU A 51 -15.56 -4.68 3.42
CA LEU A 51 -15.27 -4.79 1.99
C LEU A 51 -13.76 -4.77 1.81
N PHE A 52 -13.25 -5.67 0.98
CA PHE A 52 -11.87 -5.64 0.52
C PHE A 52 -11.71 -4.49 -0.46
N TYR A 53 -11.14 -3.38 0.02
CA TYR A 53 -10.76 -2.27 -0.82
C TYR A 53 -9.26 -2.36 -1.11
N ARG A 54 -8.90 -2.87 -2.29
CA ARG A 54 -7.51 -2.83 -2.76
C ARG A 54 -7.28 -1.53 -3.50
N ASN A 55 -6.50 -0.62 -2.92
CA ASN A 55 -6.18 0.65 -3.55
C ASN A 55 -4.97 0.46 -4.48
N LYS A 56 -5.24 0.19 -5.75
CA LYS A 56 -4.21 -0.02 -6.76
C LYS A 56 -3.21 1.14 -6.85
N SER A 57 -3.68 2.39 -6.67
CA SER A 57 -2.79 3.56 -6.70
C SER A 57 -1.77 3.57 -5.56
N ILE A 58 -2.11 2.96 -4.41
CA ILE A 58 -1.17 2.82 -3.29
C ILE A 58 -0.18 1.69 -3.57
N ASP A 59 -0.63 0.59 -4.15
CA ASP A 59 0.26 -0.50 -4.57
C ASP A 59 1.30 0.00 -5.60
N ASP A 60 0.85 0.74 -6.61
CA ASP A 60 1.71 1.32 -7.66
C ASP A 60 2.71 2.33 -7.04
N PHE A 61 2.27 3.17 -6.09
CA PHE A 61 3.15 4.10 -5.38
C PHE A 61 4.23 3.39 -4.55
N ILE A 62 3.90 2.27 -3.91
CA ILE A 62 4.87 1.49 -3.11
C ILE A 62 5.93 0.87 -4.01
N GLU A 63 5.53 0.36 -5.18
CA GLU A 63 6.46 -0.18 -6.17
C GLU A 63 7.45 0.88 -6.64
N GLU A 64 6.97 2.08 -7.02
CA GLU A 64 7.83 3.19 -7.43
C GLU A 64 8.75 3.66 -6.29
N ALA A 65 8.24 3.73 -5.06
CA ALA A 65 9.04 4.09 -3.89
C ALA A 65 10.17 3.09 -3.60
N ALA A 66 9.94 1.79 -3.83
CA ALA A 66 10.97 0.78 -3.66
C ALA A 66 12.11 0.93 -4.69
N VAL A 67 11.76 1.21 -5.95
CA VAL A 67 12.74 1.51 -7.00
C VAL A 67 13.54 2.76 -6.67
N LEU A 68 12.88 3.84 -6.21
CA LEU A 68 13.55 5.07 -5.81
C LEU A 68 14.53 4.84 -4.66
N ASN A 69 14.17 4.03 -3.67
CA ASN A 69 15.07 3.65 -2.56
C ASN A 69 16.32 2.92 -3.05
N GLN A 70 16.19 2.02 -4.03
CA GLN A 70 17.34 1.34 -4.62
C GLN A 70 18.27 2.31 -5.36
N GLN A 71 17.70 3.26 -6.13
CA GLN A 71 18.47 4.30 -6.81
C GLN A 71 19.22 5.20 -5.82
N ILE A 72 18.56 5.62 -4.73
CA ILE A 72 19.17 6.41 -3.66
C ILE A 72 20.31 5.63 -2.99
N ASN A 73 20.14 4.33 -2.76
CA ASN A 73 21.21 3.49 -2.20
C ASN A 73 22.42 3.38 -3.13
N ALA A 74 22.20 3.24 -4.43
CA ALA A 74 23.28 3.24 -5.42
C ALA A 74 24.04 4.58 -5.45
N LEU A 75 23.31 5.70 -5.39
CA LEU A 75 23.93 7.03 -5.28
C LEU A 75 24.73 7.17 -3.98
N LYS A 76 24.22 6.64 -2.86
CA LYS A 76 24.92 6.61 -1.57
C LYS A 76 26.24 5.85 -1.63
N ASP A 77 26.27 4.71 -2.29
CA ASP A 77 27.48 3.90 -2.43
C ASP A 77 28.52 4.61 -3.32
N LEU A 78 28.07 5.22 -4.42
CA LEU A 78 28.90 6.02 -5.31
C LEU A 78 29.53 7.23 -4.60
N MET A 79 28.80 7.91 -3.70
CA MET A 79 29.35 9.04 -2.93
C MET A 79 30.20 8.63 -1.72
N ALA A 80 30.05 7.40 -1.22
CA ALA A 80 30.82 6.89 -0.08
C ALA A 80 32.21 6.36 -0.48
N CYS A 81 32.41 5.96 -1.74
CA CYS A 81 33.71 5.47 -2.22
C CYS A 81 34.74 6.61 -2.41
N PRO A 82 35.93 6.56 -1.78
CA PRO A 82 36.89 7.67 -1.84
C PRO A 82 37.83 7.73 -3.07
N ARG A 83 37.76 6.83 -4.07
CA ARG A 83 38.80 6.82 -5.12
C ARG A 83 38.30 6.70 -6.57
N PRO A 84 38.50 7.76 -7.37
CA PRO A 84 38.62 7.66 -8.80
C PRO A 84 40.07 7.29 -9.15
N SER A 85 40.37 6.01 -9.39
CA SER A 85 41.67 5.65 -10.00
C SER A 85 41.81 6.11 -11.47
N VAL A 86 40.88 6.95 -11.95
CA VAL A 86 40.78 7.51 -13.31
C VAL A 86 40.45 9.02 -13.27
N CYS A 87 40.83 9.76 -12.24
CA CYS A 87 40.92 11.21 -12.37
C CYS A 87 42.41 11.56 -12.37
N ARG A 88 42.91 12.03 -13.51
CA ARG A 88 44.34 12.35 -13.67
C ARG A 88 44.62 13.84 -13.42
N ASP A 89 43.59 14.68 -13.31
CA ASP A 89 43.73 16.11 -13.03
C ASP A 89 42.61 16.60 -12.09
N TYR A 90 42.87 16.68 -10.79
CA TYR A 90 41.93 17.19 -9.76
C TYR A 90 42.53 18.30 -8.90
N GLU A 91 43.33 19.18 -9.50
CA GLU A 91 43.88 20.34 -8.79
C GLU A 91 42.83 21.41 -8.43
N ASN A 92 41.54 21.25 -8.77
CA ASN A 92 40.54 22.31 -8.59
C ASN A 92 39.25 21.95 -7.83
N CYS A 93 39.20 20.85 -7.07
CA CYS A 93 38.07 20.66 -6.14
C CYS A 93 38.33 21.35 -4.80
N ARG A 94 38.34 22.68 -4.83
CA ARG A 94 38.36 23.53 -3.64
C ARG A 94 36.98 24.12 -3.35
N ASP A 95 35.93 23.31 -3.47
CA ASP A 95 34.58 23.78 -3.14
C ASP A 95 34.03 23.09 -1.89
N LYS A 96 34.25 23.74 -0.74
CA LYS A 96 33.71 23.28 0.55
C LYS A 96 32.18 23.28 0.54
N ASP A 97 31.53 24.06 -0.32
CA ASP A 97 30.08 24.06 -0.48
C ASP A 97 29.57 22.73 -1.02
N LEU A 98 30.29 22.08 -1.94
CA LEU A 98 29.89 20.79 -2.50
C LEU A 98 29.85 19.69 -1.42
N LEU A 99 30.80 19.71 -0.48
CA LEU A 99 30.89 18.73 0.61
C LEU A 99 29.82 18.96 1.69
N VAL A 100 29.45 20.22 1.93
CA VAL A 100 28.34 20.59 2.83
C VAL A 100 27.00 20.25 2.20
N GLN A 101 26.82 20.52 0.90
CA GLN A 101 25.62 20.18 0.14
C GLN A 101 25.41 18.67 0.05
N THR A 102 26.46 17.88 -0.20
CA THR A 102 26.37 16.41 -0.22
C THR A 102 26.01 15.82 1.14
N ARG A 103 26.50 16.40 2.25
CA ARG A 103 26.06 16.02 3.61
C ARG A 103 24.61 16.40 3.90
N ALA A 104 24.17 17.59 3.47
CA ALA A 104 22.78 18.01 3.64
C ALA A 104 21.83 17.10 2.83
N LEU A 105 22.23 16.72 1.60
CA LEU A 105 21.48 15.81 0.75
C LEU A 105 21.41 14.40 1.34
N SER A 106 22.50 13.88 1.90
CA SER A 106 22.49 12.54 2.51
C SER A 106 21.56 12.47 3.73
N LEU A 107 21.50 13.52 4.56
CA LEU A 107 20.55 13.62 5.67
C LEU A 107 19.08 13.63 5.19
N ARG A 108 18.78 14.41 4.14
CA ARG A 108 17.44 14.42 3.53
C ARG A 108 17.07 13.07 2.91
N MET A 109 18.03 12.37 2.31
CA MET A 109 17.82 11.01 1.80
C MET A 109 17.49 10.02 2.93
N GLU A 110 18.16 10.12 4.07
CA GLU A 110 17.88 9.29 5.25
C GLU A 110 16.46 9.56 5.80
N GLU A 111 16.03 10.82 5.83
CA GLU A 111 14.66 11.20 6.19
C GLU A 111 13.62 10.60 5.23
N ILE A 112 13.85 10.66 3.92
CA ILE A 112 12.93 10.10 2.92
C ILE A 112 12.79 8.58 3.10
N LYS A 113 13.90 7.87 3.34
CA LYS A 113 13.87 6.43 3.64
C LYS A 113 13.02 6.10 4.86
N LEU A 114 13.18 6.84 5.95
CA LEU A 114 12.38 6.67 7.16
C LEU A 114 10.88 6.93 6.91
N GLN A 115 10.54 7.90 6.06
CA GLN A 115 9.14 8.13 5.68
C GLN A 115 8.58 6.97 4.86
N LEU A 116 9.36 6.42 3.94
CA LEU A 116 8.95 5.25 3.15
C LEU A 116 8.75 4.02 4.03
N GLU A 117 9.64 3.76 4.99
CA GLU A 117 9.47 2.67 5.98
C GLU A 117 8.23 2.85 6.85
N LYS A 118 7.91 4.09 7.25
CA LYS A 118 6.66 4.37 7.98
C LYS A 118 5.43 4.10 7.14
N ILE A 119 5.48 4.40 5.85
CA ILE A 119 4.37 4.14 4.92
C ILE A 119 4.20 2.63 4.72
N THR A 120 5.28 1.87 4.55
CA THR A 120 5.21 0.41 4.38
C THR A 120 4.70 -0.29 5.65
N LEU A 121 5.13 0.13 6.84
CA LEU A 121 4.66 -0.43 8.12
C LEU A 121 3.16 -0.16 8.35
N LYS A 122 2.68 1.04 8.02
CA LYS A 122 1.25 1.37 8.09
C LYS A 122 0.39 0.57 7.12
N TRP A 123 0.99 0.10 6.03
CA TRP A 123 0.28 -0.69 5.02
C TRP A 123 0.20 -2.19 5.38
N LEU A 124 1.17 -2.70 6.14
CA LEU A 124 1.18 -4.09 6.64
C LEU A 124 0.22 -4.34 7.82
N GLN A 125 -0.35 -3.29 8.44
CA GLN A 125 -1.36 -3.37 9.51
C GLN A 125 -2.79 -3.39 8.97
#